data_AF-A0A239FT57-F1
#
_entry.id   AF-A0A239FT57-F1
#
_cell.length_a   1.000
_cell.length_b   1.000
_cell.length_c   1.000
_cell.angle_alpha   90.00
_cell.angle_beta   90.00
_cell.angle_gamma   90.00
#
_symmetry.space_group_name_H-M   'P 1'
#
loop_
_entity.id
_entity.type
_entity.pdbx_description
1 polymer ?
#
loop_
_entity_poly.entity_id
_entity_poly.type
_entity_poly.pdbx_seq_one_letter_code
_entity_poly.pdbx_strand_id
1 'polypeptide(L)'
;MSQAVEYDYVVVGAGTAGSVLAARLSEDGGARVLLLEAGGSEVPEEMPVPPAWPRLPGTSSDWGDRTTGQAHTGTPVALARGRGPGGSSAINAMVFTRGHRSSYDAWAAGGAKGLASYFHPVGTCRLGTDEGAVVDEELRVRGIEGLRVADASVMPSIVSGNTNATVYAVAERAAEFVSRKGA
;
A
#
# COMPACT_ATOMS: atom_id res chain seq x y z
N MET A 1 -28.19 12.05 -18.41
CA MET A 1 -26.72 11.87 -18.43
C MET A 1 -26.19 12.46 -17.13
N SER A 2 -25.64 11.65 -16.23
CA SER A 2 -25.04 12.16 -14.98
C SER A 2 -23.82 13.02 -15.34
N GLN A 3 -23.70 14.21 -14.76
CA GLN A 3 -22.48 15.01 -14.87
C GLN A 3 -21.29 14.19 -14.35
N ALA A 4 -20.18 14.22 -15.07
CA ALA A 4 -18.93 13.64 -14.60
C ALA A 4 -18.45 14.44 -13.38
N VAL A 5 -18.19 13.75 -12.26
CA VAL A 5 -17.58 14.35 -11.08
C VAL A 5 -16.08 14.27 -11.24
N GLU A 6 -15.41 15.41 -11.20
CA GLU A 6 -13.95 15.50 -11.30
C GLU A 6 -13.27 15.48 -9.93
N TYR A 7 -12.07 14.90 -9.87
CA TYR A 7 -11.23 14.82 -8.68
C TYR A 7 -9.79 15.18 -9.05
N ASP A 8 -9.06 15.82 -8.14
CA ASP A 8 -7.64 16.13 -8.31
C ASP A 8 -6.76 14.90 -8.09
N TYR A 9 -7.21 13.99 -7.20
CA TYR A 9 -6.53 12.74 -6.89
C TYR A 9 -7.55 11.61 -6.74
N VAL A 10 -7.18 10.42 -7.25
CA VAL A 10 -7.91 9.17 -7.02
C VAL A 10 -6.98 8.21 -6.30
N VAL A 11 -7.35 7.83 -5.09
CA VAL A 11 -6.66 6.82 -4.28
C VAL A 11 -7.46 5.53 -4.35
N VAL A 12 -6.82 4.45 -4.80
CA VAL A 12 -7.47 3.14 -4.96
C VAL A 12 -7.00 2.21 -3.85
N GLY A 13 -7.94 1.85 -2.96
CA GLY A 13 -7.75 1.09 -1.74
C GLY A 13 -7.69 2.00 -0.52
N ALA A 14 -8.65 1.86 0.39
CA ALA A 14 -8.64 2.52 1.71
C ALA A 14 -7.91 1.68 2.75
N GLY A 15 -6.86 0.98 2.33
CA GLY A 15 -5.97 0.26 3.23
C GLY A 15 -5.02 1.21 3.97
N THR A 16 -4.18 0.62 4.79
CA THR A 16 -3.17 1.27 5.63
C THR A 16 -2.49 2.51 5.01
N ALA A 17 -1.96 2.40 3.78
CA ALA A 17 -1.27 3.49 3.11
C ALA A 17 -2.22 4.46 2.38
N GLY A 18 -3.26 3.91 1.72
CA GLY A 18 -4.24 4.71 1.01
C GLY A 18 -5.03 5.64 1.93
N SER A 19 -5.36 5.18 3.15
CA SER A 19 -5.99 6.03 4.17
C SER A 19 -5.10 7.20 4.57
N VAL A 20 -3.80 6.97 4.80
CA VAL A 20 -2.85 8.06 5.15
C VAL A 20 -2.69 9.03 3.99
N LEU A 21 -2.48 8.52 2.77
CA LEU A 21 -2.31 9.36 1.58
C LEU A 21 -3.57 10.21 1.33
N ALA A 22 -4.76 9.60 1.35
CA ALA A 22 -6.01 10.32 1.15
C ALA A 22 -6.24 11.39 2.22
N ALA A 23 -5.90 11.09 3.49
CA ALA A 23 -5.96 12.07 4.57
C ALA A 23 -5.02 13.26 4.29
N ARG A 24 -3.73 12.99 4.04
CA ARG A 24 -2.72 14.04 3.77
C ARG A 24 -3.07 14.92 2.58
N LEU A 25 -3.57 14.32 1.50
CA LEU A 25 -4.00 15.06 0.32
C LEU A 25 -5.22 15.96 0.58
N SER A 26 -6.03 15.64 1.59
CA SER A 26 -7.25 16.37 1.91
C SER A 26 -7.07 17.41 3.04
N GLU A 27 -5.93 17.42 3.74
CA GLU A 27 -5.70 18.23 4.96
C GLU A 27 -5.91 19.74 4.73
N ASP A 28 -5.47 20.27 3.60
CA ASP A 28 -5.55 21.72 3.30
C ASP A 28 -6.88 22.12 2.62
N GLY A 29 -7.77 21.17 2.34
CA GLY A 29 -9.09 21.41 1.72
C GLY A 29 -9.07 21.89 0.25
N GLY A 30 -7.89 22.17 -0.31
CA GLY A 30 -7.72 22.67 -1.68
C GLY A 30 -7.82 21.60 -2.77
N ALA A 31 -7.78 20.31 -2.41
CA ALA A 31 -7.84 19.20 -3.35
C ALA A 31 -9.10 18.35 -3.15
N ARG A 32 -9.75 17.97 -4.25
CA ARG A 32 -10.82 16.97 -4.29
C ARG A 32 -10.20 15.57 -4.41
N VAL A 33 -10.33 14.77 -3.36
CA VAL A 33 -9.76 13.41 -3.32
C VAL A 33 -10.88 12.37 -3.36
N LEU A 34 -10.83 11.46 -4.33
CA LEU A 34 -11.66 10.26 -4.36
C LEU A 34 -10.89 9.09 -3.73
N LEU A 35 -11.45 8.49 -2.68
CA LEU A 35 -10.94 7.24 -2.11
C LEU A 35 -11.88 6.09 -2.47
N LEU A 36 -11.38 5.13 -3.25
CA LEU A 36 -12.11 3.94 -3.65
C LEU A 36 -11.74 2.76 -2.75
N GLU A 37 -12.72 2.06 -2.21
CA GLU A 37 -12.52 0.85 -1.40
C GLU A 37 -13.50 -0.24 -1.83
N ALA A 38 -13.03 -1.49 -1.87
CA ALA A 38 -13.84 -2.62 -2.28
C ALA A 38 -14.71 -3.17 -1.15
N GLY A 39 -14.27 -3.02 0.11
CA GLY A 39 -15.05 -3.39 1.29
C GLY A 39 -16.14 -2.39 1.65
N GLY A 40 -17.06 -2.81 2.51
CA GLY A 40 -18.14 -1.97 3.02
C GLY A 40 -17.64 -0.96 4.07
N SER A 41 -18.48 0.04 4.37
CA SER A 41 -18.24 1.01 5.43
C SER A 41 -18.63 0.53 6.82
N GLU A 42 -19.22 -0.67 6.93
CA GLU A 42 -19.59 -1.29 8.20
C GLU A 42 -18.34 -1.67 8.99
N VAL A 43 -18.32 -1.31 10.27
CA VAL A 43 -17.25 -1.63 11.21
C VAL A 43 -17.73 -2.76 12.12
N PRO A 44 -17.15 -3.97 12.04
CA PRO A 44 -17.47 -5.07 12.94
C PRO A 44 -17.24 -4.70 14.41
N GLU A 45 -18.04 -5.25 15.32
CA GLU A 45 -17.91 -4.99 16.77
C GLU A 45 -16.56 -5.42 17.34
N GLU A 46 -15.92 -6.43 16.75
CA GLU A 46 -14.60 -6.93 17.15
C GLU A 46 -13.46 -6.02 16.70
N MET A 47 -13.64 -5.26 15.62
CA MET A 47 -12.61 -4.41 15.03
C MET A 47 -12.04 -3.35 16.00
N PRO A 48 -12.86 -2.63 16.79
CA PRO A 48 -12.36 -1.70 17.80
C PRO A 48 -11.90 -2.38 19.11
N VAL A 49 -11.97 -3.71 19.23
CA VAL A 49 -11.60 -4.46 20.44
C VAL A 49 -10.29 -5.21 20.22
N PRO A 50 -9.13 -4.66 20.63
CA PRO A 50 -7.80 -5.24 20.37
C PRO A 50 -7.66 -6.76 20.55
N PRO A 51 -8.04 -7.38 21.69
CA PRO A 51 -7.90 -8.82 21.88
C PRO A 51 -8.83 -9.66 20.98
N ALA A 52 -9.82 -9.05 20.32
CA ALA A 52 -10.78 -9.75 19.47
C ALA A 52 -10.31 -9.92 18.01
N TRP A 53 -9.16 -9.34 17.63
CA TRP A 53 -8.63 -9.45 16.26
C TRP A 53 -8.60 -10.87 15.66
N PRO A 54 -8.35 -11.97 16.42
CA PRO A 54 -8.33 -13.32 15.84
C PRO A 54 -9.69 -13.76 15.27
N ARG A 55 -10.77 -13.04 15.57
CA ARG A 55 -12.13 -13.30 15.06
C ARG A 55 -12.42 -12.62 13.72
N LEU A 56 -11.56 -11.71 13.27
CA LEU A 56 -11.76 -10.93 12.05
C LEU A 56 -11.36 -11.69 10.76
N PRO A 57 -10.28 -12.48 10.72
CA PRO A 57 -9.97 -13.32 9.56
C PRO A 57 -11.12 -14.28 9.20
N GLY A 58 -11.41 -14.41 7.90
CA GLY A 58 -12.51 -15.23 7.38
C GLY A 58 -13.90 -14.59 7.44
N THR A 59 -14.04 -13.36 7.94
CA THR A 59 -15.30 -12.58 7.90
C THR A 59 -15.44 -11.77 6.60
N SER A 60 -16.50 -10.98 6.47
CA SER A 60 -16.69 -10.05 5.34
C SER A 60 -15.62 -8.94 5.25
N SER A 61 -14.88 -8.71 6.33
CA SER A 61 -13.75 -7.78 6.41
C SER A 61 -12.41 -8.40 5.99
N ASP A 62 -12.41 -9.66 5.54
CA ASP A 62 -11.24 -10.35 4.99
C ASP A 62 -11.51 -10.71 3.52
N TRP A 63 -10.52 -10.54 2.66
CA TRP A 63 -10.55 -11.05 1.28
C TRP A 63 -10.57 -12.58 1.25
N GLY A 64 -10.08 -13.26 2.30
CA GLY A 64 -10.14 -14.72 2.42
C GLY A 64 -9.13 -15.44 1.53
N ASP A 65 -8.04 -14.77 1.17
CA ASP A 65 -7.04 -15.28 0.25
C ASP A 65 -6.31 -16.51 0.81
N ARG A 66 -5.78 -17.31 -0.13
CA ARG A 66 -4.90 -18.44 0.18
C ARG A 66 -3.65 -18.34 -0.68
N THR A 67 -2.51 -18.70 -0.12
CA THR A 67 -1.29 -18.86 -0.92
C THR A 67 -1.44 -20.01 -1.92
N THR A 68 -0.58 -20.06 -2.92
CA THR A 68 -0.34 -21.32 -3.63
C THR A 68 0.23 -22.37 -2.66
N GLY A 69 0.22 -23.65 -3.05
CA GLY A 69 0.85 -24.72 -2.27
C GLY A 69 2.32 -24.44 -2.04
N GLN A 70 2.78 -24.55 -0.79
CA GLN A 70 4.18 -24.27 -0.45
C GLN A 70 5.09 -25.37 -1.01
N ALA A 71 6.26 -25.00 -1.51
CA ALA A 71 7.17 -25.93 -2.19
C ALA A 71 7.54 -27.17 -1.34
N HIS A 72 7.61 -27.02 -0.02
CA HIS A 72 8.01 -28.11 0.88
C HIS A 72 6.84 -28.96 1.41
N THR A 73 5.67 -28.36 1.62
CA THR A 73 4.52 -29.06 2.26
C THR A 73 3.36 -29.30 1.30
N GLY A 74 3.41 -28.74 0.09
CA GLY A 74 2.30 -28.72 -0.88
C GLY A 74 1.06 -27.97 -0.40
N THR A 75 1.06 -27.43 0.83
CA THR A 75 -0.16 -26.99 1.51
C THR A 75 -0.37 -25.49 1.32
N PRO A 76 -1.51 -25.04 0.80
CA PRO A 76 -1.92 -23.63 0.82
C PRO A 76 -2.14 -23.13 2.24
N VAL A 77 -1.66 -21.93 2.56
CA VAL A 77 -1.86 -21.28 3.86
C VAL A 77 -2.88 -20.16 3.72
N ALA A 78 -3.75 -20.00 4.72
CA ALA A 78 -4.68 -18.87 4.77
C ALA A 78 -3.89 -17.55 4.94
N LEU A 79 -4.20 -16.56 4.12
CA LEU A 79 -3.54 -15.26 4.13
C LEU A 79 -4.60 -14.17 4.30
N ALA A 80 -4.88 -13.82 5.55
CA ALA A 80 -5.84 -12.77 5.84
C ALA A 80 -5.36 -11.43 5.24
N ARG A 81 -6.26 -10.79 4.49
CA ARG A 81 -6.06 -9.46 3.92
C ARG A 81 -7.31 -8.64 4.16
N GLY A 82 -7.17 -7.49 4.82
CA GLY A 82 -8.34 -6.68 5.16
C GLY A 82 -9.03 -6.12 3.92
N ARG A 83 -10.36 -6.18 3.94
CA ARG A 83 -11.28 -5.71 2.91
C ARG A 83 -12.23 -4.67 3.51
N GLY A 84 -11.95 -3.40 3.29
CA GLY A 84 -12.67 -2.28 3.89
C GLY A 84 -11.73 -1.18 4.37
N PRO A 85 -12.27 -0.08 4.93
CA PRO A 85 -11.48 1.00 5.50
C PRO A 85 -10.44 0.50 6.53
N GLY A 86 -9.21 0.99 6.42
CA GLY A 86 -8.04 0.51 7.15
C GLY A 86 -7.37 -0.73 6.52
N GLY A 87 -8.09 -1.49 5.69
CA GLY A 87 -7.56 -2.71 5.07
C GLY A 87 -6.95 -3.64 6.11
N SER A 88 -5.76 -4.17 5.85
CA SER A 88 -5.11 -5.09 6.81
C SER A 88 -4.75 -4.46 8.15
N SER A 89 -4.67 -3.13 8.30
CA SER A 89 -4.47 -2.53 9.64
C SER A 89 -5.70 -2.70 10.54
N ALA A 90 -6.88 -2.85 9.94
CA ALA A 90 -8.13 -2.99 10.66
C ALA A 90 -8.36 -4.42 11.19
N ILE A 91 -7.64 -5.42 10.69
CA ILE A 91 -7.82 -6.83 11.06
C ILE A 91 -6.55 -7.51 11.59
N ASN A 92 -5.45 -6.75 11.78
CA ASN A 92 -4.18 -7.30 12.25
C ASN A 92 -4.09 -7.37 13.79
N ALA A 93 -2.99 -7.93 14.28
CA ALA A 93 -2.70 -8.07 15.71
C ALA A 93 -2.21 -6.77 16.40
N MET A 94 -2.31 -5.62 15.74
CA MET A 94 -1.85 -4.28 16.19
C MET A 94 -0.39 -4.22 16.65
N VAL A 95 0.42 -5.19 16.25
CA VAL A 95 1.85 -5.20 16.55
C VAL A 95 2.51 -4.10 15.72
N PHE A 96 2.99 -3.06 16.40
CA PHE A 96 3.80 -2.04 15.78
C PHE A 96 5.27 -2.25 16.15
N THR A 97 6.08 -2.60 15.16
CA THR A 97 7.53 -2.68 15.28
C THR A 97 8.17 -1.87 14.17
N ARG A 98 9.22 -1.13 14.53
CA ARG A 98 10.05 -0.42 13.56
C ARG A 98 11.19 -1.34 13.12
N GLY A 99 11.55 -1.29 11.85
CA GLY A 99 12.77 -1.92 11.36
C GLY A 99 14.02 -1.36 12.05
N HIS A 100 15.09 -2.14 12.05
CA HIS A 100 16.38 -1.63 12.52
C HIS A 100 16.94 -0.60 11.53
N ARG A 101 17.66 0.42 12.04
CA ARG A 101 18.24 1.50 11.20
C ARG A 101 19.03 0.95 10.02
N SER A 102 19.87 -0.06 10.25
CA SER A 102 20.70 -0.65 9.19
C SER A 102 19.90 -1.27 8.05
N SER A 103 18.66 -1.73 8.30
CA SER A 103 17.77 -2.20 7.24
C SER A 103 17.38 -1.06 6.30
N TYR A 104 17.08 0.12 6.85
CA TYR A 104 16.78 1.31 6.06
C TYR A 104 18.03 1.86 5.35
N ASP A 105 19.18 1.87 6.03
CA ASP A 105 20.44 2.33 5.44
C ASP A 105 20.86 1.42 4.25
N ALA A 106 20.64 0.11 4.37
CA ALA A 106 20.89 -0.84 3.29
C ALA A 106 19.96 -0.63 2.09
N TRP A 107 18.74 -0.11 2.29
CA TRP A 107 17.85 0.25 1.18
C TRP A 107 18.42 1.43 0.38
N ALA A 108 18.95 2.44 1.07
CA ALA A 108 19.55 3.61 0.42
C ALA A 108 20.87 3.28 -0.31
N ALA A 109 21.67 2.37 0.24
CA ALA A 109 23.00 2.06 -0.27
C ALA A 109 23.04 0.97 -1.36
N GLY A 110 22.11 0.01 -1.35
CA GLY A 110 22.29 -1.27 -2.07
C GLY A 110 21.32 -1.57 -3.21
N GLY A 111 20.36 -0.69 -3.53
CA GLY A 111 19.30 -1.00 -4.51
C GLY A 111 18.51 -2.29 -4.17
N ALA A 112 18.48 -2.66 -2.88
CA ALA A 112 17.94 -3.90 -2.34
C ALA A 112 18.62 -5.22 -2.81
N LYS A 113 19.92 -5.22 -3.09
CA LYS A 113 20.69 -6.46 -3.36
C LYS A 113 21.07 -7.19 -2.05
N GLY A 114 20.15 -7.98 -1.48
CA GLY A 114 20.42 -8.80 -0.29
C GLY A 114 19.22 -9.66 0.11
N LEU A 115 19.15 -10.87 -0.47
CA LEU A 115 17.99 -11.75 -0.41
C LEU A 115 18.05 -12.76 0.78
N ALA A 116 16.96 -12.90 1.55
CA ALA A 116 16.66 -14.04 2.43
C ALA A 116 15.16 -14.45 2.31
N SER A 117 14.82 -15.65 2.80
CA SER A 117 13.71 -16.55 2.39
C SER A 117 12.24 -16.11 2.51
N TYR A 118 11.93 -14.82 2.57
CA TYR A 118 10.55 -14.34 2.54
C TYR A 118 10.42 -13.05 1.74
N PHE A 119 9.77 -13.14 0.57
CA PHE A 119 9.51 -11.99 -0.29
C PHE A 119 8.04 -11.93 -0.67
N HIS A 120 7.50 -10.72 -0.72
CA HIS A 120 6.24 -10.45 -1.42
C HIS A 120 6.61 -9.93 -2.81
N PRO A 121 6.08 -10.52 -3.90
CA PRO A 121 6.36 -10.03 -5.25
C PRO A 121 5.79 -8.61 -5.40
N VAL A 122 6.62 -7.71 -5.92
CA VAL A 122 6.35 -6.28 -6.12
C VAL A 122 7.04 -5.82 -7.42
N GLY A 123 6.86 -4.56 -7.82
CA GLY A 123 7.67 -3.96 -8.90
C GLY A 123 7.17 -4.12 -10.33
N THR A 124 5.89 -4.46 -10.54
CA THR A 124 5.27 -4.60 -11.87
C THR A 124 5.11 -3.27 -12.64
N CYS A 125 5.14 -2.14 -11.94
CA CYS A 125 5.10 -0.78 -12.50
C CYS A 125 6.26 0.05 -11.97
N ARG A 126 7.47 -0.53 -11.95
CA ARG A 126 8.61 0.04 -11.25
C ARG A 126 8.94 1.48 -11.68
N LEU A 127 9.39 2.25 -10.69
CA LEU A 127 10.06 3.51 -10.91
C LEU A 127 11.46 3.29 -11.50
N GLY A 128 11.93 4.26 -12.29
CA GLY A 128 13.28 4.24 -12.84
C GLY A 128 13.47 5.23 -14.00
N THR A 129 14.71 5.33 -14.48
CA THR A 129 15.10 6.22 -15.59
C THR A 129 15.28 5.50 -16.92
N ASP A 130 15.27 4.16 -16.92
CA ASP A 130 15.45 3.35 -18.12
C ASP A 130 14.14 3.14 -18.90
N GLU A 131 14.22 2.52 -20.07
CA GLU A 131 13.07 2.30 -20.97
C GLU A 131 11.97 1.44 -20.34
N GLY A 132 12.33 0.51 -19.45
CA GLY A 132 11.38 -0.40 -18.80
C GLY A 132 10.69 0.17 -17.55
N ALA A 133 10.96 1.43 -17.18
CA ALA A 133 10.30 2.09 -16.06
C ALA A 133 8.90 2.60 -16.45
N VAL A 134 7.90 2.34 -15.59
CA VAL A 134 6.51 2.78 -15.79
C VAL A 134 6.26 4.14 -15.14
N VAL A 135 6.93 4.41 -14.00
CA VAL A 135 6.87 5.72 -13.34
C VAL A 135 8.26 6.37 -13.22
N ASP A 136 8.31 7.69 -13.13
CA ASP A 136 9.54 8.44 -12.86
C ASP A 136 9.92 8.41 -11.36
N GLU A 137 11.03 9.06 -11.01
CA GLU A 137 11.52 9.14 -9.62
C GLU A 137 10.59 9.95 -8.69
N GLU A 138 9.62 10.67 -9.26
CA GLU A 138 8.55 11.40 -8.55
C GLU A 138 7.19 10.69 -8.64
N LEU A 139 7.22 9.39 -8.96
CA LEU A 139 6.09 8.47 -9.08
C LEU A 139 5.08 8.82 -10.16
N ARG A 140 5.41 9.71 -11.10
CA ARG A 140 4.54 10.07 -12.23
C ARG A 140 4.55 8.99 -13.28
N VAL A 141 3.38 8.60 -13.77
CA VAL A 141 3.25 7.63 -14.86
C VAL A 141 3.79 8.24 -16.14
N ARG A 142 4.77 7.58 -16.75
CA ARG A 142 5.41 8.07 -17.97
C ARG A 142 4.42 8.00 -19.12
N GLY A 143 4.25 9.10 -19.83
CA GLY A 143 3.29 9.21 -20.95
C GLY A 143 1.85 9.49 -20.53
N ILE A 144 1.55 9.66 -19.23
CA ILE A 144 0.22 10.06 -18.75
C ILE A 144 0.36 11.28 -17.84
N GLU A 145 -0.19 12.41 -18.28
CA GLU A 145 -0.17 13.64 -17.49
C GLU A 145 -1.08 13.52 -16.25
N GLY A 146 -0.62 14.09 -15.13
CA GLY A 146 -1.40 14.16 -13.89
C GLY A 146 -1.53 12.85 -13.11
N LEU A 147 -1.07 11.71 -13.62
CA LEU A 147 -1.19 10.41 -12.96
C LEU A 147 0.07 10.04 -12.18
N ARG A 148 -0.09 9.58 -10.94
CA ARG A 148 0.96 8.97 -10.12
C ARG A 148 0.52 7.61 -9.58
N VAL A 149 1.48 6.72 -9.32
CA VAL A 149 1.22 5.44 -8.66
C VAL A 149 1.97 5.40 -7.33
N ALA A 150 1.26 5.15 -6.23
CA ALA A 150 1.81 5.03 -4.88
C ALA A 150 1.44 3.66 -4.29
N ASP A 151 2.09 2.62 -4.80
CA ASP A 151 1.82 1.22 -4.48
C ASP A 151 3.13 0.41 -4.46
N ALA A 152 3.09 -0.81 -3.92
CA ALA A 152 4.22 -1.73 -3.98
C ALA A 152 4.71 -2.00 -5.41
N SER A 153 3.83 -1.95 -6.41
CA SER A 153 4.16 -2.09 -7.83
C SER A 153 5.23 -1.11 -8.33
N VAL A 154 5.45 0.04 -7.68
CA VAL A 154 6.47 1.00 -8.12
C VAL A 154 7.88 0.69 -7.60
N MET A 155 8.02 -0.28 -6.70
CA MET A 155 9.32 -0.64 -6.15
C MET A 155 10.23 -1.20 -7.27
N PRO A 156 11.46 -0.67 -7.46
CA PRO A 156 12.33 -1.09 -8.55
C PRO A 156 12.88 -2.51 -8.39
N SER A 157 12.82 -3.03 -7.17
CA SER A 157 13.23 -4.38 -6.82
C SER A 157 12.45 -4.85 -5.60
N ILE A 158 12.44 -6.16 -5.39
CA ILE A 158 11.81 -6.77 -4.22
C ILE A 158 12.57 -6.33 -2.96
N VAL A 159 11.84 -5.72 -2.04
CA VAL A 159 12.36 -5.21 -0.77
C VAL A 159 12.33 -6.28 0.32
N SER A 160 13.45 -6.45 1.01
CA SER A 160 13.58 -7.31 2.21
C SER A 160 13.02 -6.60 3.43
N GLY A 161 11.70 -6.44 3.46
CA GLY A 161 10.97 -5.74 4.51
C GLY A 161 9.49 -6.04 4.46
N ASN A 162 8.77 -5.82 5.56
CA ASN A 162 7.33 -5.96 5.57
C ASN A 162 6.72 -5.00 4.55
N THR A 163 5.96 -5.54 3.58
CA THR A 163 5.38 -4.77 2.48
C THR A 163 4.53 -3.61 2.95
N ASN A 164 3.89 -3.73 4.12
CA ASN A 164 3.17 -2.61 4.72
C ASN A 164 4.10 -1.41 4.97
N ALA A 165 5.25 -1.64 5.63
CA ALA A 165 6.21 -0.59 5.94
C ALA A 165 6.84 0.04 4.69
N THR A 166 7.08 -0.75 3.65
CA THR A 166 7.69 -0.25 2.42
C THR A 166 6.68 0.51 1.57
N VAL A 167 5.42 0.08 1.52
CA VAL A 167 4.32 0.84 0.89
C VAL A 167 4.03 2.12 1.66
N TYR A 168 4.13 2.14 2.99
CA TYR A 168 4.08 3.37 3.78
C TYR A 168 5.13 4.38 3.33
N ALA A 169 6.38 3.95 3.16
CA ALA A 169 7.45 4.84 2.70
C ALA A 169 7.18 5.41 1.30
N VAL A 170 6.64 4.58 0.38
CA VAL A 170 6.20 5.03 -0.94
C VAL A 170 5.07 6.06 -0.84
N ALA A 171 4.07 5.81 0.01
CA ALA A 171 2.94 6.71 0.21
C ALA A 171 3.35 8.05 0.83
N GLU A 172 4.23 8.06 1.83
CA GLU A 172 4.80 9.28 2.41
C GLU A 172 5.54 10.10 1.35
N ARG A 173 6.37 9.45 0.53
CA ARG A 173 7.10 10.13 -0.54
C ARG A 173 6.15 10.66 -1.62
N ALA A 174 5.10 9.92 -1.96
CA ALA A 174 4.05 10.37 -2.86
C ALA A 174 3.32 11.61 -2.30
N ALA A 175 2.99 11.62 -1.01
CA ALA A 175 2.35 12.76 -0.37
C ALA A 175 3.24 14.01 -0.47
N GLU A 176 4.55 13.89 -0.21
CA GLU A 176 5.51 14.99 -0.36
C GLU A 176 5.59 15.51 -1.80
N PHE A 177 5.62 14.62 -2.79
CA PHE A 177 5.65 15.04 -4.20
C PHE A 177 4.38 15.75 -4.63
N VAL A 178 3.26 15.38 -4.04
CA VAL A 178 1.97 15.99 -4.35
C VAL A 178 1.80 17.32 -3.62
N SER A 179 2.27 17.44 -2.38
CA SER A 179 2.20 18.67 -1.58
C SER A 179 3.13 19.77 -2.08
N ARG A 180 4.14 19.44 -2.89
CA ARG A 180 5.04 20.40 -3.56
C ARG A 180 4.39 21.22 -4.69
N LYS A 181 3.09 21.09 -4.96
CA LYS A 181 2.39 21.96 -5.92
C LYS A 181 2.36 23.41 -5.40
N GLY A 182 3.37 24.21 -5.77
CA GLY A 182 3.38 25.65 -5.49
C GLY A 182 4.76 26.33 -5.32
N ALA A 183 5.77 26.00 -6.12
CA ALA A 183 6.95 26.85 -6.32
C ALA A 183 7.12 27.15 -7.82
#